data_AF-A0A2W7RJ84-F1
#
_entry.id   AF-A0A2W7RJ84-F1
#
_cell.length_a   1.000
_cell.length_b   1.000
_cell.length_c   1.000
_cell.angle_alpha   90.00
_cell.angle_beta   90.00
_cell.angle_gamma   90.00
#
_symmetry.space_group_name_H-M   'P 1'
#
loop_
_entity.id
_entity.type
_entity.pdbx_description
1 polymer ?
#
loop_
_entity_poly.entity_id
_entity_poly.type
_entity_poly.pdbx_seq_one_letter_code
_entity_poly.pdbx_strand_id
1 'polypeptide(L)'
;MKEALLRPVDSDALDQYPIAEDEDLKGHRFVMFDHDRWLNSDTFLRMSAECGWFYLNLIFLSQKQRPIGTLPDDDELLASLLRIDLGRWKELRARQMGPLHKWRRVRCGAKIRLAHPVVTKIAEETVESRILRVQSNEEKAVYQRLKR
;
A
#
# COMPACT_ATOMS: atom_id res chain seq x y z
N MET A 1 14.65 31.19 -8.69
CA MET A 1 14.56 29.76 -8.29
C MET A 1 14.58 29.70 -6.78
N LYS A 2 13.52 29.20 -6.13
CA LYS A 2 13.51 28.99 -4.67
C LYS A 2 14.36 27.74 -4.38
N GLU A 3 15.48 27.90 -3.71
CA GLU A 3 16.22 26.78 -3.15
C GLU A 3 15.30 26.04 -2.17
N ALA A 4 14.96 24.79 -2.51
CA ALA A 4 14.25 23.91 -1.60
C ALA A 4 15.24 23.48 -0.52
N LEU A 5 15.18 24.12 0.65
CA LEU A 5 15.91 23.70 1.85
C LEU A 5 15.46 22.29 2.23
N LEU A 6 16.25 21.28 1.84
CA LEU A 6 16.05 19.90 2.26
C LEU A 6 16.42 19.80 3.75
N ARG A 7 15.41 19.65 4.61
CA ARG A 7 15.61 19.41 6.04
C ARG A 7 15.83 17.91 6.25
N PRO A 8 16.98 17.46 6.80
CA PRO A 8 17.12 16.07 7.21
C PRO A 8 16.08 15.77 8.30
N VAL A 9 15.31 14.71 8.08
CA VAL A 9 14.36 14.18 9.06
C VAL A 9 14.94 12.85 9.53
N ASP A 10 15.02 12.69 10.85
CA ASP A 10 15.45 11.45 11.46
C ASP A 10 14.54 10.30 11.02
N SER A 11 15.13 9.20 10.54
CA SER A 11 14.39 8.00 10.17
C SER A 11 13.62 7.43 11.35
N ASP A 12 14.06 7.67 12.58
CA ASP A 12 13.40 7.21 13.81
C ASP A 12 12.11 7.98 14.13
N ALA A 13 11.88 9.12 13.48
CA ALA A 13 10.64 9.88 13.59
C ALA A 13 9.49 9.32 12.72
N LEU A 14 9.75 8.35 11.84
CA LEU A 14 8.71 7.75 11.00
C LEU A 14 7.87 6.72 11.77
N ASP A 15 6.59 6.64 11.44
CA ASP A 15 5.71 5.59 11.98
C ASP A 15 6.20 4.20 11.53
N GLN A 16 6.18 3.25 12.45
CA GLN A 16 6.49 1.85 12.17
C GLN A 16 5.31 1.22 11.43
N TYR A 17 5.57 0.58 10.29
CA TYR A 17 4.55 -0.19 9.58
C TYR A 17 4.16 -1.42 10.41
N PRO A 18 2.86 -1.72 10.58
CA PRO A 18 2.38 -2.74 11.52
C PRO A 18 2.60 -4.18 11.03
N ILE A 19 2.84 -4.36 9.74
CA ILE A 19 3.04 -5.67 9.11
C ILE A 19 4.54 -5.93 8.91
N ALA A 20 4.98 -7.17 9.13
CA ALA A 20 6.38 -7.59 8.98
C ALA A 20 6.92 -7.37 7.55
N GLU A 21 8.24 -7.12 7.44
CA GLU A 21 8.89 -6.71 6.18
C GLU A 21 8.75 -7.75 5.04
N ASP A 22 8.79 -9.03 5.41
CA ASP A 22 8.76 -10.18 4.51
C ASP A 22 7.34 -10.71 4.25
N GLU A 23 6.36 -10.18 4.96
CA GLU A 23 4.97 -10.61 4.89
C GLU A 23 4.38 -10.35 3.50
N ASP A 24 3.92 -11.43 2.87
CA ASP A 24 3.23 -11.40 1.60
C ASP A 24 1.93 -12.21 1.63
N LEU A 25 0.98 -11.84 0.77
CA LEU A 25 -0.22 -12.64 0.54
C LEU A 25 -0.06 -13.48 -0.73
N LYS A 26 0.76 -14.53 -0.64
CA LYS A 26 0.91 -15.50 -1.73
C LYS A 26 -0.45 -16.04 -2.17
N GLY A 27 -0.75 -15.91 -3.46
CA GLY A 27 -1.96 -16.46 -4.07
C GLY A 27 -3.23 -15.63 -3.92
N HIS A 28 -3.20 -14.48 -3.22
CA HIS A 28 -4.35 -13.60 -3.12
C HIS A 28 -4.66 -12.93 -4.48
N ARG A 29 -5.91 -13.03 -4.94
CA ARG A 29 -6.32 -12.59 -6.29
C ARG A 29 -7.14 -11.30 -6.32
N PHE A 30 -7.84 -10.97 -5.23
CA PHE A 30 -8.85 -9.92 -5.22
C PHE A 30 -8.58 -8.93 -4.11
N VAL A 31 -8.44 -7.63 -4.36
CA VAL A 31 -8.31 -6.69 -3.25
C VAL A 31 -9.68 -6.40 -2.62
N MET A 32 -9.76 -6.41 -1.30
CA MET A 32 -10.91 -5.78 -0.63
C MET A 32 -10.85 -4.28 -0.89
N PHE A 33 -11.90 -3.73 -1.48
CA PHE A 33 -11.98 -2.32 -1.80
C PHE A 33 -13.37 -1.79 -1.43
N ASP A 34 -13.40 -0.87 -0.48
CA ASP A 34 -14.62 -0.20 -0.07
C ASP A 34 -14.99 0.89 -1.09
N HIS A 35 -15.95 0.56 -1.95
CA HIS A 35 -16.45 1.41 -3.02
C HIS A 35 -17.20 2.63 -2.47
N ASP A 36 -18.00 2.46 -1.41
CA ASP A 36 -18.78 3.54 -0.82
C ASP A 36 -17.87 4.60 -0.21
N ARG A 37 -16.83 4.18 0.53
CA ARG A 37 -15.82 5.11 1.05
C ARG A 37 -15.07 5.82 -0.06
N TRP A 38 -14.76 5.13 -1.17
CA TRP A 38 -14.04 5.74 -2.30
C TRP A 38 -14.89 6.78 -3.01
N LEU A 39 -16.09 6.41 -3.45
CA LEU A 39 -16.96 7.27 -4.25
C LEU A 39 -17.49 8.48 -3.47
N ASN A 40 -17.62 8.36 -2.14
CA ASN A 40 -18.01 9.48 -1.26
C ASN A 40 -16.81 10.30 -0.75
N SER A 41 -15.57 9.99 -1.16
CA SER A 41 -14.39 10.73 -0.69
C SER A 41 -14.15 12.02 -1.45
N ASP A 42 -13.61 13.02 -0.75
CA ASP A 42 -13.09 14.25 -1.35
C ASP A 42 -12.01 13.97 -2.41
N THR A 43 -11.24 12.90 -2.21
CA THR A 43 -10.22 12.42 -3.14
C THR A 43 -10.84 12.05 -4.49
N PHE A 44 -11.92 11.26 -4.51
CA PHE A 44 -12.60 10.90 -5.77
C PHE A 44 -13.22 12.13 -6.45
N LEU A 45 -13.83 13.03 -5.67
CA LEU A 45 -14.50 14.22 -6.20
C LEU A 45 -13.55 15.22 -6.87
N ARG A 46 -12.34 15.40 -6.31
CA ARG A 46 -11.42 16.48 -6.73
C ARG A 46 -10.24 16.01 -7.57
N MET A 47 -9.90 14.73 -7.52
CA MET A 47 -8.75 14.20 -8.26
C MET A 47 -9.06 14.15 -9.75
N SER A 48 -8.10 14.55 -10.60
CA SER A 48 -8.28 14.43 -12.04
C SER A 48 -8.37 12.96 -12.44
N ALA A 49 -9.13 12.62 -13.50
CA ALA A 49 -9.34 11.24 -13.94
C ALA A 49 -8.02 10.45 -14.12
N GLU A 50 -7.01 11.09 -14.72
CA GLU A 50 -5.66 10.52 -14.87
C GLU A 50 -4.98 10.21 -13.53
N CYS A 51 -5.02 11.14 -12.56
CA CYS A 51 -4.46 10.91 -11.23
C CYS A 51 -5.24 9.81 -10.50
N GLY A 52 -6.57 9.76 -10.67
CA GLY A 52 -7.44 8.72 -10.13
C GLY A 52 -7.10 7.33 -10.67
N TRP A 53 -6.81 7.24 -11.97
CA TRP A 53 -6.36 5.99 -12.59
C TRP A 53 -5.04 5.50 -11.98
N PHE A 54 -4.04 6.38 -11.85
CA PHE A 54 -2.77 6.01 -11.21
C PHE A 54 -2.93 5.70 -9.73
N TYR A 55 -3.74 6.47 -9.00
CA TYR A 55 -4.02 6.25 -7.58
C TYR A 55 -4.59 4.84 -7.34
N LEU A 56 -5.58 4.41 -8.12
CA LEU A 56 -6.14 3.07 -8.01
C LEU A 56 -5.13 1.98 -8.40
N ASN A 57 -4.35 2.19 -9.46
CA ASN A 57 -3.30 1.23 -9.84
C ASN A 57 -2.23 1.09 -8.75
N LEU A 58 -1.85 2.17 -8.08
CA LEU A 58 -0.92 2.15 -6.94
C LEU A 58 -1.49 1.33 -5.77
N ILE A 59 -2.80 1.43 -5.50
CA ILE A 59 -3.46 0.56 -4.51
C ILE A 59 -3.31 -0.91 -4.94
N PHE A 60 -3.60 -1.26 -6.19
CA PHE A 60 -3.49 -2.66 -6.64
C PHE A 60 -2.05 -3.17 -6.63
N LEU A 61 -1.09 -2.36 -7.07
CA LEU A 61 0.33 -2.68 -7.08
C LEU A 61 0.84 -2.93 -5.66
N SER A 62 0.42 -2.12 -4.68
CA SER A 62 0.84 -2.26 -3.28
C SER A 62 0.51 -3.63 -2.68
N GLN A 63 -0.54 -4.29 -3.17
CA GLN A 63 -0.96 -5.63 -2.70
C GLN A 63 0.01 -6.74 -3.11
N LYS A 64 0.88 -6.46 -4.08
CA LYS A 64 1.88 -7.39 -4.62
C LYS A 64 3.29 -7.07 -4.14
N GLN A 65 3.43 -6.11 -3.24
CA GLN A 65 4.69 -5.69 -2.67
C GLN A 65 5.00 -6.42 -1.35
N ARG A 66 6.22 -6.22 -0.85
CA ARG A 66 6.68 -6.71 0.45
C ARG A 66 7.27 -5.55 1.26
N PRO A 67 6.74 -5.21 2.44
CA PRO A 67 5.48 -5.72 3.01
C PRO A 67 4.28 -5.47 2.11
N ILE A 68 3.26 -6.32 2.21
CA ILE A 68 1.97 -6.07 1.55
C ILE A 68 1.40 -4.70 1.92
N GLY A 69 0.73 -4.03 0.98
CA GLY A 69 0.04 -2.77 1.21
C GLY A 69 0.95 -1.55 1.19
N THR A 70 2.23 -1.75 0.83
CA THR A 70 3.23 -0.69 0.73
C THR A 70 3.72 -0.49 -0.70
N LEU A 71 4.38 0.64 -0.97
CA LEU A 71 5.06 0.94 -2.23
C LEU A 71 6.51 1.39 -1.99
N PRO A 72 7.40 1.28 -3.00
CA PRO A 72 8.72 1.90 -2.91
C PRO A 72 8.58 3.43 -2.85
N ASP A 73 9.44 4.09 -2.07
CA ASP A 73 9.59 5.55 -2.10
C ASP A 73 10.66 5.97 -3.12
N ASP A 74 10.42 5.63 -4.38
CA ASP A 74 11.34 5.87 -5.50
C ASP A 74 10.54 6.23 -6.75
N ASP A 75 10.79 7.41 -7.30
CA ASP A 75 10.05 7.94 -8.44
C ASP A 75 10.27 7.17 -9.75
N GLU A 76 11.48 6.65 -9.99
CA GLU A 76 11.80 5.90 -11.19
C GLU A 76 11.13 4.54 -11.17
N LEU A 77 11.15 3.88 -10.00
CA LEU A 77 10.43 2.63 -9.81
C LEU A 77 8.92 2.82 -9.93
N LEU A 78 8.35 3.87 -9.31
CA LEU A 78 6.92 4.14 -9.38
C LEU A 78 6.46 4.49 -10.81
N ALA A 79 7.21 5.32 -11.53
CA ALA A 79 6.92 5.62 -12.93
C ALA A 79 6.97 4.35 -13.81
N SER A 80 7.99 3.50 -13.60
CA SER A 80 8.14 2.22 -14.30
C SER A 80 6.99 1.25 -14.00
N LEU A 81 6.58 1.12 -12.73
CA LEU A 81 5.45 0.28 -12.31
C LEU A 81 4.13 0.72 -12.94
N LEU A 82 3.94 2.04 -13.06
CA LEU A 82 2.76 2.64 -13.69
C LEU A 82 2.86 2.75 -15.21
N ARG A 83 4.01 2.38 -15.79
CA ARG A 83 4.30 2.41 -17.23
C ARG A 83 4.11 3.80 -17.84
N ILE A 84 4.60 4.82 -17.14
CA ILE A 84 4.58 6.20 -17.62
C ILE A 84 5.97 6.80 -17.62
N ASP A 85 6.13 7.86 -18.40
CA ASP A 85 7.33 8.68 -18.38
C ASP A 85 7.59 9.30 -16.99
N LEU A 86 8.86 9.40 -16.61
CA LEU A 86 9.29 9.94 -15.32
C LEU A 86 8.97 11.43 -15.17
N GLY A 87 9.09 12.22 -16.24
CA GLY A 87 8.70 13.62 -16.26
C GLY A 87 7.22 13.77 -15.98
N ARG A 88 6.38 13.00 -16.69
CA ARG A 88 4.93 12.97 -16.45
C ARG A 88 4.59 12.53 -15.02
N TRP A 89 5.25 11.50 -14.50
CA TRP A 89 5.07 11.07 -13.11
C TRP A 89 5.34 12.22 -12.13
N LYS A 90 6.47 12.93 -12.28
CA LYS A 90 6.85 14.04 -11.41
C LYS A 90 5.83 15.19 -11.46
N GLU A 91 5.33 15.53 -12.65
CA GLU A 91 4.26 16.51 -12.82
C GLU A 91 2.98 16.13 -12.05
N LEU A 92 2.56 14.86 -12.17
CA LEU A 92 1.35 14.35 -11.51
C LEU A 92 1.54 14.26 -9.99
N ARG A 93 2.71 13.79 -9.53
CA ARG A 93 3.09 13.66 -8.12
C ARG A 93 3.10 15.02 -7.41
N ALA A 94 3.52 16.08 -8.09
CA ALA A 94 3.58 17.43 -7.52
C ALA A 94 2.20 18.07 -7.27
N ARG A 95 1.11 17.50 -7.80
CA ARG A 95 -0.24 18.03 -7.59
C ARG A 95 -0.71 17.77 -6.16
N GLN A 96 -1.48 18.71 -5.60
CA GLN A 96 -2.10 18.56 -4.28
C GLN A 96 -2.99 17.29 -4.20
N MET A 97 -3.76 17.04 -5.25
CA MET A 97 -4.53 15.81 -5.46
C MET A 97 -3.86 14.90 -6.51
N GLY A 98 -2.59 14.58 -6.28
CA GLY A 98 -1.80 13.68 -7.13
C GLY A 98 -1.98 12.20 -6.79
N PRO A 99 -1.34 11.29 -7.56
CA PRO A 99 -1.47 9.84 -7.38
C PRO A 99 -1.05 9.31 -6.01
N LEU A 100 -0.16 10.02 -5.31
CA LEU A 100 0.29 9.68 -3.95
C LEU A 100 -0.47 10.44 -2.84
N HIS A 101 -1.64 11.00 -3.12
CA HIS A 101 -2.45 11.64 -2.10
C HIS A 101 -2.70 10.69 -0.90
N LYS A 102 -2.39 11.16 0.32
CA LYS A 102 -2.45 10.39 1.59
C LYS A 102 -1.48 9.19 1.71
N TRP A 103 -0.61 8.95 0.73
CA TRP A 103 0.52 8.05 0.93
C TRP A 103 1.58 8.75 1.76
N ARG A 104 2.10 8.05 2.78
CA ARG A 104 3.09 8.59 3.72
C ARG A 104 4.25 7.64 3.86
N ARG A 105 5.43 8.19 4.16
CA ARG A 105 6.62 7.41 4.48
C ARG A 105 6.43 6.70 5.81
N VAL A 106 6.75 5.42 5.85
CA VAL A 106 6.74 4.57 7.03
C VAL A 106 8.02 3.75 7.05
N ARG A 107 8.42 3.31 8.25
CA ARG A 107 9.55 2.40 8.44
C ARG A 107 9.06 0.95 8.36
N CYS A 108 9.73 0.14 7.55
CA CYS A 108 9.50 -1.30 7.42
C CYS A 108 10.83 -2.00 7.63
N GLY A 109 11.14 -2.39 8.87
CA GLY A 109 12.47 -2.90 9.22
C GLY A 109 13.55 -1.87 8.90
N ALA A 110 14.50 -2.24 8.03
CA ALA A 110 15.59 -1.37 7.60
C ALA A 110 15.24 -0.45 6.41
N LYS A 111 14.03 -0.57 5.84
CA LYS A 111 13.63 0.15 4.61
C LYS A 111 12.56 1.20 4.90
N ILE A 112 12.58 2.28 4.12
CA ILE A 112 11.49 3.25 4.07
C ILE A 112 10.57 2.86 2.92
N ARG A 113 9.26 2.89 3.18
CA ARG A 113 8.21 2.55 2.22
C ARG A 113 7.12 3.61 2.26
N LEU A 114 6.30 3.67 1.22
CA LEU A 114 5.07 4.45 1.22
C LEU A 114 3.90 3.57 1.63
N ALA A 115 3.10 4.04 2.58
CA ALA A 115 1.86 3.40 3.02
C ALA A 115 0.69 4.37 2.97
N HIS A 116 -0.46 3.88 2.54
CA HIS A 116 -1.72 4.60 2.62
C HIS A 116 -2.53 4.09 3.83
N PRO A 117 -3.08 4.95 4.69
CA PRO A 117 -3.71 4.52 5.95
C PRO A 117 -4.83 3.51 5.74
N VAL A 118 -5.67 3.72 4.72
CA VAL A 118 -6.77 2.77 4.44
C VAL A 118 -6.27 1.46 3.84
N VAL A 119 -5.20 1.50 3.02
CA VAL A 119 -4.62 0.29 2.44
C VAL A 119 -3.95 -0.55 3.53
N THR A 120 -3.32 0.12 4.50
CA THR A 120 -2.70 -0.49 5.68
C THR A 120 -3.74 -1.26 6.50
N LYS A 121 -4.86 -0.61 6.84
CA LYS A 121 -5.96 -1.25 7.58
C LYS A 121 -6.48 -2.50 6.85
N ILE A 122 -6.72 -2.40 5.55
CA ILE A 122 -7.18 -3.54 4.73
C ILE A 122 -6.12 -4.66 4.72
N ALA A 123 -4.83 -4.31 4.63
CA ALA A 123 -3.75 -5.28 4.62
C ALA A 123 -3.66 -6.02 5.98
N GLU A 124 -3.81 -5.31 7.10
CA GLU A 124 -3.86 -5.91 8.45
C GLU A 124 -5.02 -6.90 8.58
N GLU A 125 -6.24 -6.47 8.24
CA GLU A 125 -7.44 -7.32 8.26
C GLU A 125 -7.28 -8.58 7.38
N THR A 126 -6.62 -8.43 6.23
CA THR A 126 -6.41 -9.55 5.30
C THR A 126 -5.36 -10.52 5.82
N VAL A 127 -4.29 -10.04 6.44
CA VAL A 127 -3.25 -10.88 7.08
C VAL A 127 -3.86 -11.64 8.26
N GLU A 128 -4.61 -10.96 9.13
CA GLU A 128 -5.29 -11.57 10.27
C GLU A 128 -6.27 -12.67 9.81
N SER A 129 -7.10 -12.37 8.82
CA SER A 129 -8.04 -13.34 8.24
C SER A 129 -7.33 -14.57 7.67
N ARG A 130 -6.14 -14.39 7.07
CA ARG A 130 -5.34 -15.52 6.57
C ARG A 130 -4.85 -16.40 7.72
N ILE A 131 -4.34 -15.80 8.79
CA ILE A 131 -3.83 -16.51 9.97
C ILE A 131 -4.95 -17.35 10.60
N LEU A 132 -6.11 -16.76 10.85
CA LEU A 132 -7.28 -17.46 11.43
C LEU A 132 -7.73 -18.64 10.56
N ARG A 133 -7.71 -18.47 9.23
CA ARG A 133 -8.06 -19.55 8.30
C ARG A 133 -7.08 -20.71 8.35
N VAL A 134 -5.78 -20.44 8.48
CA VAL A 134 -4.75 -21.48 8.60
C VAL A 134 -4.94 -22.26 9.89
N GLN A 135 -5.11 -21.57 11.02
CA GLN A 135 -5.33 -22.20 12.34
C GLN A 135 -6.57 -23.11 12.34
N SER A 136 -7.71 -22.61 11.84
CA SER A 136 -8.95 -23.40 11.76
C SER A 136 -8.80 -24.66 10.88
N ASN A 137 -8.01 -24.57 9.80
CA ASN A 137 -7.76 -25.72 8.92
C ASN A 137 -6.84 -26.75 9.60
N GLU A 138 -5.85 -26.32 10.37
CA GLU A 138 -4.97 -27.20 11.15
C GLU A 138 -5.76 -27.94 12.23
N GLU A 139 -6.61 -27.25 12.99
CA GLU A 139 -7.48 -27.87 14.00
C GLU A 139 -8.39 -28.95 13.40
N LYS A 140 -9.02 -28.64 12.25
CA LYS A 140 -9.83 -29.62 11.51
C LYS A 140 -9.00 -30.81 11.06
N ALA A 141 -7.78 -30.59 10.56
CA ALA A 141 -6.90 -31.67 10.13
C ALA A 141 -6.49 -32.59 11.30
N VAL A 142 -6.21 -32.02 12.48
CA VAL A 142 -5.91 -32.78 13.70
C VAL A 142 -7.13 -33.58 14.16
N TYR A 143 -8.31 -32.96 14.21
CA TYR A 143 -9.55 -33.64 14.58
C TYR A 143 -9.86 -34.83 13.65
N GLN A 144 -9.69 -34.66 12.34
CA GLN A 144 -9.90 -35.75 11.37
C GLN A 144 -8.90 -36.90 11.51
N ARG A 145 -7.68 -36.62 11.98
CA ARG A 145 -6.66 -37.66 12.29
C ARG A 145 -7.01 -38.43 13.55
N LEU A 146 -7.48 -37.75 14.60
CA LEU A 146 -7.88 -38.37 15.87
C LEU A 146 -9.14 -39.25 15.74
N LYS A 147 -9.96 -39.03 14.72
CA LYS A 147 -11.18 -39.82 14.45
C LYS A 147 -10.92 -41.09 13.61
N ARG A 148 -9.72 -41.26 13.05
CA ARG A 148 -9.31 -42.49 12.33
C ARG A 148 -8.71 -43.49 13.29
#